data_AF-A0A2E6PQ34-F1
#
_entry.id   AF-A0A2E6PQ34-F1
#
_cell.length_a   1.000
_cell.length_b   1.000
_cell.length_c   1.000
_cell.angle_alpha   90.00
_cell.angle_beta   90.00
_cell.angle_gamma   90.00
#
_symmetry.space_group_name_H-M   'P 1'
#
loop_
_entity.id
_entity.type
_entity.pdbx_description
1 polymer ?
#
loop_
_entity_poly.entity_id
_entity_poly.type
_entity_poly.pdbx_seq_one_letter_code
_entity_poly.pdbx_strand_id
1 'polypeptide(L)'
;MEEIGTIIKKYIFPILISLSGLMLLYTALFSGTGSINQSSTFLIGALVVFLMGGVTFLYIKEIITKKLHITFLGVMLISCLILSYTTYSSVSKTISDIELKKEVDTHIKQGLRDIEITQLEYKKKYGWYSDNFEELKRFLIQDSVYSVSTIGIVPDHKVTPEHAEILGYDPIADYIQMESYDESEALKCGLLKKDTSWINVLEKLFPSNADSSNNRIYHFNVDELQKVPMSNDKEFTLFADILESSDDISFEVLLYKNGSNKHFITSNLIDFNGNDTAFYGENIKGLIVKDSIHQISSFEINDIISSINDKSYNHSNDVLELIKSTKKDTLFFDILRNGQPITIALTQKDIIQKPSRAAWSDLADMFEYNLLPSFYNPEGFSPFYIGKEMVIKEDEFSSPKLDLNKFKAFASERSIDTNNLTFEFRKGDIINFTNIHNDSNEFYLFSKIGTPVFTAFDPAPYDPLNERDTLITGSMTEVKTSGNWK
;
A
#
# COMPACT_ATOMS: atom_id res chain seq x y z
N MET A 1 -73.88 46.67 -12.50
CA MET A 1 -72.51 46.61 -11.94
C MET A 1 -72.44 45.83 -10.62
N GLU A 2 -73.47 45.88 -9.76
CA GLU A 2 -73.48 45.15 -8.47
C GLU A 2 -73.47 43.61 -8.60
N GLU A 3 -74.17 43.03 -9.60
CA GLU A 3 -74.19 41.57 -9.85
C GLU A 3 -72.82 41.02 -10.31
N ILE A 4 -72.10 41.78 -11.13
CA ILE A 4 -70.75 41.39 -11.59
C ILE A 4 -69.78 41.38 -10.41
N GLY A 5 -69.86 42.38 -9.53
CA GLY A 5 -69.02 42.46 -8.33
C GLY A 5 -69.27 41.32 -7.33
N THR A 6 -70.52 40.83 -7.21
CA THR A 6 -70.86 39.70 -6.33
C THR A 6 -70.38 38.37 -6.89
N ILE A 7 -70.49 38.16 -8.21
CA ILE A 7 -69.94 36.98 -8.88
C ILE A 7 -68.41 36.96 -8.75
N ILE A 8 -67.72 38.08 -9.02
CA ILE A 8 -66.27 38.18 -8.88
C ILE A 8 -65.83 37.83 -7.45
N LYS A 9 -66.48 38.39 -6.43
CA LYS A 9 -66.17 38.08 -5.02
C LYS A 9 -66.37 36.59 -4.67
N LYS A 10 -67.35 35.91 -5.29
CA LYS A 10 -67.62 34.49 -5.03
C LYS A 10 -66.52 33.57 -5.61
N TYR A 11 -65.99 33.89 -6.78
CA TYR A 11 -65.07 33.00 -7.52
C TYR A 11 -63.59 33.38 -7.44
N ILE A 12 -63.24 34.60 -6.98
CA ILE A 12 -61.85 35.06 -6.97
C ILE A 12 -60.92 34.16 -6.14
N PHE A 13 -61.39 33.67 -5.00
CA PHE A 13 -60.62 32.83 -4.08
C PHE A 13 -60.23 31.45 -4.68
N PRO A 14 -61.17 30.61 -5.16
CA PRO A 14 -60.80 29.34 -5.78
C PRO A 14 -59.98 29.53 -7.06
N ILE A 15 -60.24 30.59 -7.84
CA ILE A 15 -59.45 30.90 -9.04
C ILE A 15 -57.99 31.19 -8.67
N LEU A 16 -57.76 32.02 -7.64
CA LEU A 16 -56.40 32.33 -7.17
C LEU A 16 -55.68 31.07 -6.64
N ILE A 17 -56.36 30.23 -5.85
CA ILE A 17 -55.76 28.99 -5.33
C ILE A 17 -55.44 28.02 -6.45
N SER A 18 -56.35 27.83 -7.40
CA SER A 18 -56.10 26.97 -8.56
C SER A 18 -54.95 27.50 -9.41
N LEU A 19 -54.85 28.83 -9.63
CA LEU A 19 -53.71 29.44 -10.33
C LEU A 19 -52.40 29.21 -9.59
N SER A 20 -52.36 29.42 -8.28
CA SER A 20 -51.18 29.15 -7.46
C SER A 20 -50.77 27.67 -7.48
N GLY A 21 -51.73 26.75 -7.36
CA GLY A 21 -51.48 25.32 -7.47
C GLY A 21 -50.95 24.91 -8.86
N LEU A 22 -51.47 25.54 -9.92
CA LEU A 22 -51.02 25.30 -11.29
C LEU A 22 -49.60 25.84 -11.53
N MET A 23 -49.27 27.00 -10.93
CA MET A 23 -47.91 27.55 -10.92
C MET A 23 -46.94 26.62 -10.17
N LEU A 24 -47.33 26.11 -8.99
CA LEU A 24 -46.52 25.14 -8.24
C LEU A 24 -46.35 23.81 -8.98
N LEU A 25 -47.38 23.33 -9.69
CA LEU A 25 -47.27 22.14 -10.54
C LEU A 25 -46.33 22.38 -11.71
N TYR A 26 -46.39 23.55 -12.32
CA TYR A 26 -45.44 23.93 -13.36
C TYR A 26 -44.00 23.92 -12.83
N THR A 27 -43.77 24.49 -11.64
CA THR A 27 -42.49 24.39 -10.93
C THR A 27 -42.09 22.92 -10.68
N ALA A 28 -43.00 22.11 -10.16
CA ALA A 28 -42.72 20.70 -9.84
C ALA A 28 -42.33 19.86 -11.06
N LEU A 29 -42.92 20.16 -12.23
CA LEU A 29 -42.74 19.40 -13.46
C LEU A 29 -41.63 19.94 -14.37
N PHE A 30 -41.39 21.26 -14.35
CA PHE A 30 -40.57 21.92 -15.36
C PHE A 30 -39.43 22.77 -14.79
N SER A 31 -39.41 23.08 -13.49
CA SER A 31 -38.25 23.76 -12.88
C SER A 31 -37.32 22.73 -12.23
N GLY A 32 -36.51 22.10 -13.08
CA GLY A 32 -35.29 21.41 -12.70
C GLY A 32 -34.15 21.95 -13.56
N THR A 33 -33.00 22.24 -12.96
CA THR A 33 -31.79 22.63 -13.70
C THR A 33 -30.77 21.52 -13.56
N GLY A 34 -30.40 20.87 -14.67
CA GLY A 34 -29.42 19.79 -14.68
C GLY A 34 -29.96 18.48 -14.08
N SER A 35 -29.20 17.89 -13.16
CA SER A 35 -29.49 16.60 -12.50
C SER A 35 -30.43 16.69 -11.29
N ILE A 36 -30.91 17.89 -10.95
CA ILE A 36 -31.75 18.12 -9.77
C ILE A 36 -33.21 18.27 -10.21
N ASN A 37 -33.97 17.18 -10.07
CA ASN A 37 -35.43 17.19 -10.22
C ASN A 37 -36.09 17.49 -8.87
N GLN A 38 -37.26 18.15 -8.91
CA GLN A 38 -38.02 18.37 -7.69
C GLN A 38 -38.56 17.07 -7.08
N SER A 39 -38.70 17.05 -5.75
CA SER A 39 -39.13 15.84 -5.04
C SER A 39 -40.56 15.44 -5.44
N SER A 40 -40.85 14.14 -5.45
CA SER A 40 -42.21 13.64 -5.67
C SER A 40 -43.20 14.17 -4.62
N THR A 41 -42.72 14.47 -3.41
CA THR A 41 -43.53 15.08 -2.35
C THR A 41 -43.94 16.52 -2.67
N PHE A 42 -43.07 17.31 -3.31
CA PHE A 42 -43.40 18.65 -3.78
C PHE A 42 -44.49 18.61 -4.85
N LEU A 43 -44.39 17.68 -5.80
CA LEU A 43 -45.42 17.46 -6.83
C LEU A 43 -46.78 17.10 -6.24
N ILE A 44 -46.81 16.19 -5.25
CA ILE A 44 -48.04 15.82 -4.53
C ILE A 44 -48.61 17.03 -3.79
N GLY A 45 -47.76 17.84 -3.15
CA GLY A 45 -48.18 19.08 -2.48
C GLY A 45 -48.80 20.09 -3.44
N ALA A 46 -48.18 20.29 -4.60
CA ALA A 46 -48.70 21.16 -5.65
C ALA A 46 -50.05 20.66 -6.19
N LEU A 47 -50.21 19.35 -6.37
CA LEU A 47 -51.47 18.72 -6.76
C LEU A 47 -52.57 18.95 -5.71
N VAL A 48 -52.27 18.80 -4.42
CA VAL A 48 -53.21 19.04 -3.32
C VAL A 48 -53.71 20.48 -3.30
N VAL A 49 -52.82 21.47 -3.48
CA VAL A 49 -53.19 22.90 -3.55
C VAL A 49 -54.08 23.18 -4.77
N PHE A 50 -53.75 22.61 -5.93
CA PHE A 50 -54.57 22.74 -7.14
C PHE A 50 -55.98 22.14 -6.95
N LEU A 51 -56.06 20.92 -6.40
CA LEU A 51 -57.32 20.23 -6.12
C LEU A 51 -58.18 20.98 -5.10
N MET A 52 -57.56 21.64 -4.11
CA MET A 52 -58.27 22.48 -3.14
C MET A 52 -59.03 23.63 -3.81
N GLY A 53 -58.43 24.29 -4.80
CA GLY A 53 -59.11 25.31 -5.60
C GLY A 53 -60.28 24.74 -6.41
N GLY A 54 -60.08 23.56 -7.04
CA GLY A 54 -61.12 22.86 -7.80
C GLY A 54 -62.30 22.39 -6.96
N VAL A 55 -62.06 21.80 -5.79
CA VAL A 55 -63.10 21.37 -4.85
C VAL A 55 -63.90 22.57 -4.33
N THR A 56 -63.25 23.69 -4.06
CA THR A 56 -63.91 24.94 -3.63
C THR A 56 -64.78 25.52 -4.74
N PHE A 57 -64.30 25.47 -5.98
CA PHE A 57 -65.07 25.86 -7.16
C PHE A 57 -66.33 25.00 -7.37
N LEU A 58 -66.22 23.67 -7.22
CA LEU A 58 -67.35 22.74 -7.33
C LEU A 58 -68.43 23.01 -6.27
N TYR A 59 -68.04 23.39 -5.05
CA TYR A 59 -68.97 23.78 -4.00
C TYR A 59 -69.71 25.08 -4.33
N ILE A 60 -68.98 26.08 -4.84
CA ILE A 60 -69.57 27.37 -5.25
C ILE A 60 -70.58 27.23 -6.40
N LYS A 61 -70.36 26.25 -7.29
CA LYS A 61 -71.27 25.85 -8.37
C LYS A 61 -72.45 24.96 -7.91
N GLU A 62 -72.53 24.66 -6.61
CA GLU A 62 -73.59 23.83 -6.03
C GLU A 62 -73.63 22.39 -6.57
N ILE A 63 -72.54 21.93 -7.19
CA ILE A 63 -72.39 20.54 -7.68
C ILE A 63 -72.17 19.58 -6.51
N ILE A 64 -71.46 20.02 -5.47
CA ILE A 64 -71.19 19.24 -4.25
C ILE A 64 -71.84 19.87 -3.02
N THR A 65 -72.23 19.03 -2.06
CA THR A 65 -72.84 19.49 -0.81
C THR A 65 -71.80 20.07 0.16
N LYS A 66 -72.24 20.96 1.06
CA LYS A 66 -71.39 21.55 2.11
C LYS A 66 -70.66 20.50 2.96
N LYS A 67 -71.32 19.37 3.26
CA LYS A 67 -70.72 18.27 4.04
C LYS A 67 -69.53 17.65 3.29
N LEU A 68 -69.69 17.33 2.01
CA LEU A 68 -68.62 16.78 1.18
C LEU A 68 -67.45 17.76 1.01
N HIS A 69 -67.75 19.04 0.78
CA HIS A 69 -66.72 20.09 0.66
C HIS A 69 -65.84 20.18 1.92
N ILE A 70 -66.47 20.21 3.11
CA ILE A 70 -65.75 20.25 4.39
C ILE A 70 -64.93 18.97 4.62
N THR A 71 -65.46 17.79 4.26
CA THR A 71 -64.70 16.53 4.36
C THR A 71 -63.46 16.54 3.47
N PHE A 72 -63.58 16.97 2.21
CA PHE A 72 -62.42 17.06 1.31
C PHE A 72 -61.38 18.08 1.80
N LEU A 73 -61.81 19.24 2.28
CA LEU A 73 -60.90 20.23 2.89
C LEU A 73 -60.18 19.67 4.11
N GLY A 74 -60.88 18.93 4.98
CA GLY A 74 -60.29 18.27 6.13
C GLY A 74 -59.21 17.25 5.74
N VAL A 75 -59.48 16.40 4.74
CA VAL A 75 -58.50 15.45 4.22
C VAL A 75 -57.29 16.16 3.62
N MET A 76 -57.50 17.18 2.79
CA MET A 76 -56.40 17.94 2.17
C MET A 76 -55.56 18.68 3.20
N LEU A 77 -56.17 19.23 4.26
CA LEU A 77 -55.46 19.85 5.37
C LEU A 77 -54.56 18.83 6.09
N ILE A 78 -55.06 17.63 6.37
CA ILE A 78 -54.27 16.54 6.97
C ILE A 78 -53.11 16.16 6.05
N SER A 79 -53.35 16.02 4.74
CA SER A 79 -52.28 15.75 3.76
C SER A 79 -51.21 16.85 3.76
N CYS A 80 -51.60 18.13 3.77
CA CYS A 80 -50.66 19.24 3.86
C CYS A 80 -49.81 19.23 5.14
N LEU A 81 -50.40 18.84 6.28
CA LEU A 81 -49.67 18.69 7.55
C LEU A 81 -48.65 17.54 7.47
N ILE A 82 -49.04 16.39 6.90
CA ILE A 82 -48.14 15.24 6.69
C ILE A 82 -46.98 15.64 5.76
N LEU A 83 -47.27 16.27 4.62
CA LEU A 83 -46.24 16.69 3.67
C LEU A 83 -45.28 17.70 4.29
N SER A 84 -45.81 18.70 5.01
CA SER A 84 -45.00 19.68 5.75
C SER A 84 -44.04 19.01 6.72
N TYR A 85 -44.51 18.02 7.48
CA TYR A 85 -43.67 17.23 8.39
C TYR A 85 -42.60 16.42 7.65
N THR A 86 -42.95 15.75 6.56
CA THR A 86 -41.96 14.95 5.78
C THR A 86 -40.86 15.81 5.17
N THR A 87 -41.20 16.99 4.66
CA THR A 87 -40.22 17.94 4.12
C THR A 87 -39.29 18.45 5.21
N TYR A 88 -39.85 18.85 6.35
CA TYR A 88 -39.06 19.27 7.52
C TYR A 88 -38.11 18.16 8.00
N SER A 89 -38.63 16.94 8.16
CA SER A 89 -37.84 15.78 8.59
C SER A 89 -36.72 15.44 7.61
N SER A 90 -36.98 15.53 6.30
CA SER A 90 -35.95 15.30 5.28
C SER A 90 -34.82 16.30 5.36
N VAL A 91 -35.11 17.61 5.44
CA VAL A 91 -34.09 18.66 5.54
C VAL A 91 -33.30 18.52 6.84
N SER A 92 -34.00 18.29 7.96
CA SER A 92 -33.36 18.07 9.26
C SER A 92 -32.43 16.87 9.23
N LYS A 93 -32.81 15.78 8.57
CA LYS A 93 -31.97 14.60 8.40
C LYS A 93 -30.72 14.93 7.57
N THR A 94 -30.86 15.60 6.43
CA THR A 94 -29.72 15.99 5.60
C THR A 94 -28.74 16.90 6.35
N ILE A 95 -29.23 17.86 7.14
CA ILE A 95 -28.36 18.70 7.98
C ILE A 95 -27.60 17.85 8.99
N SER A 96 -28.29 16.96 9.69
CA SER A 96 -27.68 16.03 10.65
C SER A 96 -26.64 15.12 9.98
N ASP A 97 -26.92 14.64 8.76
CA ASP A 97 -26.01 13.77 8.00
C ASP A 97 -24.74 14.53 7.59
N ILE A 98 -24.86 15.80 7.20
CA ILE A 98 -23.72 16.68 6.86
C ILE A 98 -22.86 16.98 8.10
N GLU A 99 -23.50 17.31 9.22
CA GLU A 99 -22.80 17.57 10.50
C GLU A 99 -22.06 16.32 10.99
N LEU A 100 -22.73 15.17 10.95
CA LEU A 100 -22.11 13.89 11.31
C LEU A 100 -20.96 13.54 10.37
N LYS A 101 -21.10 13.74 9.05
CA LYS A 101 -20.01 13.53 8.09
C LYS A 101 -18.80 14.39 8.43
N LYS A 102 -19.01 15.67 8.73
CA LYS A 102 -17.91 16.57 9.10
C LYS A 102 -17.20 16.10 10.36
N GLU A 103 -17.95 15.62 11.36
CA GLU A 103 -17.39 15.08 12.60
C GLU A 103 -16.58 13.80 12.34
N VAL A 104 -17.16 12.84 11.60
CA VAL A 104 -16.51 11.57 11.23
C VAL A 104 -15.23 11.84 10.43
N ASP A 105 -15.28 12.68 9.40
CA ASP A 105 -14.12 13.02 8.58
C ASP A 105 -13.00 13.65 9.42
N THR A 106 -13.36 14.46 10.43
CA THR A 106 -12.39 15.09 11.33
C THR A 106 -11.66 14.04 12.17
N HIS A 107 -12.37 13.04 12.70
CA HIS A 107 -11.77 11.92 13.43
C HIS A 107 -10.93 11.01 12.53
N ILE A 108 -11.43 10.66 11.33
CA ILE A 108 -10.70 9.84 10.36
C ILE A 108 -9.38 10.53 9.95
N LYS A 109 -9.40 11.85 9.69
CA LYS A 109 -8.19 12.62 9.37
C LYS A 109 -7.13 12.52 10.46
N GLN A 110 -7.54 12.52 11.73
CA GLN A 110 -6.60 12.32 12.84
C GLN A 110 -6.02 10.90 12.83
N GLY A 111 -6.84 9.85 12.69
CA GLY A 111 -6.36 8.47 12.62
C GLY A 111 -5.38 8.26 11.47
N LEU A 112 -5.70 8.76 10.27
CA LEU A 112 -4.79 8.70 9.13
C LEU A 112 -3.51 9.51 9.33
N ARG A 113 -3.58 10.64 10.07
CA ARG A 113 -2.39 11.41 10.45
C ARG A 113 -1.49 10.63 11.42
N ASP A 114 -2.08 9.91 12.37
CA ASP A 114 -1.35 9.06 13.31
C ASP A 114 -0.63 7.91 12.58
N ILE A 115 -1.29 7.29 11.59
CA ILE A 115 -0.66 6.31 10.69
C ILE A 115 0.48 6.95 9.90
N GLU A 116 0.26 8.13 9.30
CA GLU A 116 1.27 8.86 8.51
C GLU A 116 2.53 9.13 9.33
N ILE A 117 2.41 9.67 10.54
CA ILE A 117 3.60 10.00 11.37
C ILE A 117 4.32 8.75 11.87
N THR A 118 3.58 7.67 12.17
CA THR A 118 4.16 6.38 12.55
C THR A 118 4.97 5.79 11.39
N GLN A 119 4.41 5.82 10.18
CA GLN A 119 5.07 5.37 8.96
C GLN A 119 6.33 6.17 8.63
N LEU A 120 6.27 7.49 8.77
CA LEU A 120 7.44 8.35 8.55
C LEU A 120 8.59 8.00 9.52
N GLU A 121 8.29 7.74 10.79
CA GLU A 121 9.30 7.35 11.76
C GLU A 121 9.80 5.91 11.53
N TYR A 122 8.91 4.98 11.14
CA TYR A 122 9.26 3.62 10.74
C TYR A 122 10.25 3.63 9.58
N LYS A 123 9.96 4.40 8.53
CA LYS A 123 10.86 4.58 7.38
C LYS A 123 12.20 5.18 7.76
N LYS A 124 12.26 6.13 8.69
CA LYS A 124 13.56 6.67 9.14
C LYS A 124 14.44 5.60 9.79
N LYS A 125 13.85 4.66 10.52
CA LYS A 125 14.59 3.58 11.19
C LYS A 125 14.97 2.45 10.23
N TYR A 126 14.02 1.97 9.43
CA TYR A 126 14.18 0.77 8.61
C TYR A 126 14.53 1.05 7.16
N GLY A 127 14.14 2.21 6.62
CA GLY A 127 14.39 2.62 5.24
C GLY A 127 13.19 2.48 4.31
N TRP A 128 12.16 1.70 4.68
CA TRP A 128 10.92 1.50 3.93
C TRP A 128 9.68 1.65 4.84
N TYR A 129 8.47 1.62 4.27
CA TYR A 129 7.21 1.69 5.02
C TYR A 129 6.64 0.29 5.31
N SER A 130 5.91 0.13 6.40
CA SER A 130 5.27 -1.15 6.72
C SER A 130 3.88 -1.25 6.07
N ASP A 131 3.47 -2.43 5.62
CA ASP A 131 2.11 -2.72 5.17
C ASP A 131 1.26 -3.42 6.26
N ASN A 132 1.79 -3.56 7.48
CA ASN A 132 1.19 -4.36 8.53
C ASN A 132 1.02 -3.56 9.84
N PHE A 133 -0.23 -3.42 10.30
CA PHE A 133 -0.54 -2.71 11.54
C PHE A 133 0.06 -3.35 12.80
N GLU A 134 0.17 -4.67 12.89
CA GLU A 134 0.78 -5.34 14.03
C GLU A 134 2.28 -5.04 14.12
N GLU A 135 2.95 -4.92 12.97
CA GLU A 135 4.35 -4.49 12.90
C GLU A 135 4.50 -3.01 13.32
N LEU A 136 3.57 -2.14 12.92
CA LEU A 136 3.56 -0.73 13.38
C LEU A 136 3.29 -0.62 14.89
N LYS A 137 2.37 -1.42 15.45
CA LYS A 137 2.10 -1.47 16.90
C LYS A 137 3.33 -1.96 17.67
N ARG A 138 3.95 -3.07 17.21
CA ARG A 138 5.22 -3.57 17.76
C ARG A 138 6.28 -2.47 17.74
N PHE A 139 6.46 -1.80 16.61
CA PHE A 139 7.41 -0.70 16.45
C PHE A 139 7.15 0.43 17.46
N LEU A 140 5.90 0.86 17.64
CA LEU A 140 5.57 1.89 18.64
C LEU A 140 5.95 1.45 20.07
N ILE A 141 5.63 0.22 20.44
CA ILE A 141 5.75 -0.27 21.83
C ILE A 141 7.18 -0.70 22.18
N GLN A 142 7.87 -1.39 21.27
CA GLN A 142 9.10 -2.11 21.58
C GLN A 142 10.35 -1.39 21.09
N ASP A 143 10.24 -0.61 20.02
CA ASP A 143 11.40 0.04 19.43
C ASP A 143 11.73 1.36 20.13
N SER A 144 13.02 1.68 20.12
CA SER A 144 13.53 3.01 20.42
C SER A 144 14.16 3.63 19.17
N VAL A 145 14.11 4.95 19.11
CA VAL A 145 14.75 5.77 18.07
C VAL A 145 15.54 6.88 18.74
N TYR A 146 16.52 7.42 18.01
CA TYR A 146 17.26 8.57 18.50
C TYR A 146 16.35 9.79 18.62
N SER A 147 16.48 10.48 19.74
CA SER A 147 15.98 11.84 19.93
C SER A 147 17.15 12.74 20.26
N VAL A 148 17.26 13.84 19.52
CA VAL A 148 18.26 14.87 19.76
C VAL A 148 17.60 15.94 20.62
N SER A 149 17.99 15.99 21.88
CA SER A 149 17.60 17.09 22.77
C SER A 149 18.62 18.20 22.65
N THR A 150 18.17 19.38 22.23
CA THR A 150 19.00 20.58 22.19
C THR A 150 18.76 21.39 23.46
N ILE A 151 19.82 21.60 24.23
CA ILE A 151 19.85 22.44 25.43
C ILE A 151 20.66 23.69 25.11
N GLY A 152 20.14 24.87 25.43
CA GLY A 152 20.74 26.15 25.06
C GLY A 152 20.14 26.73 23.78
N ILE A 153 20.74 27.82 23.29
CA ILE A 153 20.29 28.53 22.09
C ILE A 153 21.50 28.94 21.26
N VAL A 154 21.29 29.13 19.95
CA VAL A 154 22.23 29.89 19.14
C VAL A 154 21.98 31.37 19.44
N PRO A 155 22.95 32.13 20.01
CA PRO A 155 22.68 33.52 20.36
C PRO A 155 22.62 34.43 19.13
N ASP A 156 21.66 35.35 19.13
CA ASP A 156 21.47 36.35 18.08
C ASP A 156 22.39 37.59 18.23
N HIS A 157 23.48 37.48 18.99
CA HIS A 157 24.44 38.55 19.22
C HIS A 157 25.83 38.21 18.67
N LYS A 158 26.66 39.25 18.51
CA LYS A 158 28.05 39.10 18.04
C LYS A 158 28.85 38.10 18.86
N VAL A 159 29.79 37.42 18.20
CA VAL A 159 30.74 36.51 18.83
C VAL A 159 31.57 37.27 19.86
N THR A 160 31.62 36.77 21.10
CA THR A 160 32.39 37.41 22.17
C THR A 160 33.89 37.22 21.93
N PRO A 161 34.76 38.09 22.44
CA PRO A 161 36.21 37.91 22.28
C PRO A 161 36.72 36.55 22.79
N GLU A 162 36.15 36.06 23.89
CA GLU A 162 36.47 34.74 24.46
C GLU A 162 36.06 33.60 23.52
N HIS A 163 34.88 33.68 22.91
CA HIS A 163 34.42 32.68 21.96
C HIS A 163 35.14 32.78 20.60
N ALA A 164 35.54 33.99 20.19
CA ALA A 164 36.36 34.18 18.99
C ALA A 164 37.72 33.46 19.13
N GLU A 165 38.30 33.44 20.33
CA GLU A 165 39.52 32.66 20.61
C GLU A 165 39.28 31.14 20.51
N ILE A 166 38.15 30.64 21.03
CA ILE A 166 37.76 29.23 20.92
C ILE A 166 37.51 28.82 19.45
N LEU A 167 36.93 29.71 18.65
CA LEU A 167 36.61 29.49 17.24
C LEU A 167 37.80 29.75 16.30
N GLY A 168 38.84 30.43 16.79
CA GLY A 168 40.03 30.77 16.02
C GLY A 168 39.86 31.95 15.06
N TYR A 169 38.93 32.87 15.36
CA TYR A 169 38.67 34.05 14.53
C TYR A 169 39.65 35.18 14.78
N ASP A 170 40.12 35.81 13.70
CA ASP A 170 40.84 37.08 13.76
C ASP A 170 39.82 38.24 13.75
N PRO A 171 39.78 39.10 14.79
CA PRO A 171 38.81 40.19 14.89
C PRO A 171 38.81 41.20 13.72
N ILE A 172 39.90 41.25 12.94
CA ILE A 172 40.06 42.16 11.80
C ILE A 172 39.73 41.46 10.49
N ALA A 173 40.18 40.20 10.31
CA ALA A 173 39.95 39.47 9.06
C ALA A 173 38.54 38.85 8.99
N ASP A 174 38.01 38.39 10.12
CA ASP A 174 36.78 37.57 10.21
C ASP A 174 35.60 38.35 10.82
N TYR A 175 35.61 39.68 10.69
CA TYR A 175 34.61 40.57 11.30
C TYR A 175 33.16 40.27 10.88
N ILE A 176 32.96 39.66 9.70
CA ILE A 176 31.63 39.25 9.19
C ILE A 176 31.15 38.00 9.93
N GLN A 177 32.02 37.01 10.13
CA GLN A 177 31.74 35.75 10.83
C GLN A 177 31.47 36.00 12.32
N MET A 178 32.01 37.09 12.87
CA MET A 178 31.77 37.49 14.26
C MET A 178 30.44 38.24 14.50
N GLU A 179 29.61 38.48 13.48
CA GLU A 179 28.33 39.18 13.66
C GLU A 179 27.27 38.33 14.38
N SER A 180 27.34 37.00 14.28
CA SER A 180 26.40 36.07 14.91
C SER A 180 27.00 34.67 15.00
N TYR A 181 26.48 33.82 15.89
CA TYR A 181 26.87 32.41 15.93
C TYR A 181 26.08 31.59 14.91
N ASP A 182 26.73 30.62 14.28
CA ASP A 182 26.07 29.46 13.69
C ASP A 182 25.89 28.33 14.72
N GLU A 183 25.15 27.29 14.35
CA GLU A 183 24.85 26.18 15.26
C GLU A 183 26.11 25.38 15.67
N SER A 184 27.07 25.24 14.77
CA SER A 184 28.32 24.52 15.01
C SER A 184 29.25 25.31 15.93
N GLU A 185 29.31 26.63 15.75
CA GLU A 185 30.04 27.56 16.60
C GLU A 185 29.46 27.61 18.01
N ALA A 186 28.13 27.72 18.13
CA ALA A 186 27.44 27.68 19.41
C ALA A 186 27.70 26.36 20.16
N LEU A 187 27.82 25.23 19.43
CA LEU A 187 28.19 23.93 19.99
C LEU A 187 29.63 23.92 20.53
N LYS A 188 30.59 24.48 19.77
CA LYS A 188 32.01 24.57 20.18
C LYS A 188 32.23 25.49 21.38
N CYS A 189 31.48 26.59 21.45
CA CYS A 189 31.55 27.54 22.56
C CYS A 189 30.75 27.08 23.79
N GLY A 190 30.09 25.91 23.75
CA GLY A 190 29.29 25.39 24.86
C GLY A 190 27.99 26.16 25.14
N LEU A 191 27.57 27.02 24.21
CA LEU A 191 26.31 27.78 24.25
C LEU A 191 25.11 26.91 23.86
N LEU A 192 25.39 25.91 23.03
CA LEU A 192 24.48 24.88 22.58
C LEU A 192 25.04 23.52 22.99
N LYS A 193 24.21 22.66 23.55
CA LYS A 193 24.55 21.25 23.81
C LYS A 193 23.49 20.37 23.17
N LYS A 194 23.92 19.45 22.33
CA LYS A 194 23.07 18.38 21.80
C LYS A 194 23.35 17.11 22.58
N ASP A 195 22.33 16.58 23.24
CA ASP A 195 22.39 15.24 23.83
C ASP A 195 21.57 14.29 22.96
N THR A 196 22.10 13.09 22.75
CA THR A 196 21.44 12.07 21.95
C THR A 196 21.04 10.95 22.89
N SER A 197 19.74 10.77 23.07
CA SER A 197 19.19 9.69 23.87
C SER A 197 18.34 8.76 23.00
N TRP A 198 18.28 7.51 23.43
CA TRP A 198 17.29 6.57 22.92
C TRP A 198 15.99 6.82 23.66
N ILE A 199 14.93 7.09 22.91
CA ILE A 199 13.57 7.21 23.44
C ILE A 199 12.69 6.18 22.74
N ASN A 200 11.73 5.63 23.48
CA ASN A 200 10.71 4.77 22.88
C ASN A 200 9.92 5.53 21.81
N VAL A 201 9.54 4.85 20.73
CA VAL A 201 8.86 5.49 19.59
C VAL A 201 7.49 6.03 19.99
N LEU A 202 6.69 5.28 20.75
CA LEU A 202 5.38 5.73 21.23
C LEU A 202 5.50 7.00 22.06
N GLU A 203 6.45 7.06 23.00
CA GLU A 203 6.69 8.25 23.83
C GLU A 203 7.11 9.47 22.98
N LYS A 204 7.93 9.25 21.94
CA LYS A 204 8.38 10.33 21.05
C LYS A 204 7.26 10.89 20.18
N LEU A 205 6.43 10.03 19.60
CA LEU A 205 5.39 10.43 18.65
C LEU A 205 4.10 10.87 19.34
N PHE A 206 3.79 10.26 20.49
CA PHE A 206 2.54 10.43 21.22
C PHE A 206 2.78 10.63 22.74
N PRO A 207 3.48 11.72 23.14
CA PRO A 207 3.79 11.97 24.55
C PRO A 207 2.53 12.31 25.37
N SER A 208 2.32 11.58 26.47
CA SER A 208 1.11 11.67 27.33
C SER A 208 0.78 13.09 27.82
N ASN A 209 1.79 13.94 28.00
CA ASN A 209 1.63 15.30 28.53
C ASN A 209 1.33 16.33 27.42
N ALA A 210 1.69 16.03 26.17
CA ALA A 210 1.47 16.92 25.02
C ALA A 210 0.22 16.56 24.20
N ASP A 211 -0.39 15.39 24.46
CA ASP A 211 -1.74 15.05 23.98
C ASP A 211 -2.82 15.98 24.57
N SER A 212 -2.51 16.72 25.64
CA SER A 212 -3.37 17.75 26.23
C SER A 212 -3.10 19.18 25.72
N SER A 213 -2.03 19.43 24.95
CA SER A 213 -1.58 20.79 24.60
C SER A 213 -1.64 21.14 23.10
N ASN A 214 -2.06 20.23 22.21
CA ASN A 214 -2.20 20.51 20.78
C ASN A 214 -3.38 19.76 20.12
N ASN A 215 -4.40 20.50 19.66
CA ASN A 215 -5.35 20.24 18.54
C ASN A 215 -5.85 18.81 18.21
N ARG A 216 -5.68 17.79 19.08
CA ARG A 216 -6.23 16.45 18.89
C ARG A 216 -7.69 16.41 19.34
N ILE A 217 -8.48 15.65 18.61
CA ILE A 217 -9.91 15.42 18.85
C ILE A 217 -10.09 14.28 19.87
N TYR A 218 -9.23 13.26 19.80
CA TYR A 218 -9.21 12.13 20.75
C TYR A 218 -7.76 11.72 21.10
N HIS A 219 -7.61 11.03 22.24
CA HIS A 219 -6.31 10.58 22.75
C HIS A 219 -5.76 9.44 21.90
N PHE A 220 -4.45 9.39 21.68
CA PHE A 220 -3.87 8.28 20.95
C PHE A 220 -3.98 6.96 21.75
N ASN A 221 -4.43 5.90 21.09
CA ASN A 221 -4.43 4.54 21.62
C ASN A 221 -3.77 3.60 20.61
N VAL A 222 -2.66 2.96 21.01
CA VAL A 222 -1.88 2.07 20.14
C VAL A 222 -2.70 0.87 19.66
N ASP A 223 -3.59 0.34 20.50
CA ASP A 223 -4.42 -0.83 20.16
C ASP A 223 -5.46 -0.49 19.08
N GLU A 224 -5.81 0.79 18.95
CA GLU A 224 -6.80 1.30 18.00
C GLU A 224 -6.19 1.88 16.72
N LEU A 225 -4.85 1.83 16.53
CA LEU A 225 -4.16 2.39 15.35
C LEU A 225 -4.76 1.89 14.01
N GLN A 226 -5.22 0.65 13.97
CA GLN A 226 -5.83 0.02 12.80
C GLN A 226 -7.32 0.35 12.64
N LYS A 227 -8.01 0.77 13.71
CA LYS A 227 -9.46 0.97 13.70
C LYS A 227 -9.81 2.33 13.09
N VAL A 228 -10.85 2.35 12.26
CA VAL A 228 -11.46 3.59 11.77
C VAL A 228 -12.26 4.20 12.93
N PRO A 229 -11.94 5.42 13.40
CA PRO A 229 -12.69 6.08 14.46
C PRO A 229 -14.16 6.28 14.09
N MET A 230 -15.04 6.31 15.11
CA MET A 230 -16.49 6.48 14.93
C MET A 230 -17.16 5.44 14.00
N SER A 231 -16.56 4.26 13.85
CA SER A 231 -17.09 3.18 13.02
C SER A 231 -17.49 1.96 13.85
N ASN A 232 -18.34 1.09 13.29
CA ASN A 232 -18.72 -0.19 13.88
C ASN A 232 -17.61 -1.23 13.65
N ASP A 233 -16.44 -1.04 14.29
CA ASP A 233 -15.25 -1.90 14.19
C ASP A 233 -14.69 -2.07 12.76
N LYS A 234 -14.77 -1.03 11.93
CA LYS A 234 -14.05 -1.02 10.65
C LYS A 234 -12.57 -0.77 10.88
N GLU A 235 -11.75 -1.24 9.95
CA GLU A 235 -10.31 -1.07 9.98
C GLU A 235 -9.83 -0.30 8.75
N PHE A 236 -8.78 0.50 8.93
CA PHE A 236 -8.08 1.14 7.83
C PHE A 236 -7.44 0.08 6.93
N THR A 237 -7.42 0.36 5.64
CA THR A 237 -6.60 -0.41 4.70
C THR A 237 -5.23 0.22 4.62
N LEU A 238 -4.16 -0.58 4.60
CA LEU A 238 -2.78 -0.14 4.52
C LEU A 238 -2.04 -0.95 3.45
N PHE A 239 -1.30 -0.25 2.58
CA PHE A 239 -0.38 -0.85 1.63
C PHE A 239 0.96 -0.12 1.68
N ALA A 240 2.05 -0.85 1.43
CA ALA A 240 3.38 -0.30 1.27
C ALA A 240 4.17 -1.09 0.23
N ASP A 241 4.99 -0.41 -0.54
CA ASP A 241 5.87 -1.02 -1.54
C ASP A 241 7.01 -0.05 -1.91
N ILE A 242 7.92 -0.47 -2.77
CA ILE A 242 8.86 0.40 -3.48
C ILE A 242 8.26 0.75 -4.84
N LEU A 243 8.06 2.04 -5.08
CA LEU A 243 7.71 2.58 -6.40
C LEU A 243 8.99 2.64 -7.23
N GLU A 244 9.02 1.90 -8.34
CA GLU A 244 10.16 1.90 -9.24
C GLU A 244 10.41 3.31 -9.80
N SER A 245 11.64 3.78 -9.66
CA SER A 245 12.09 5.09 -10.13
C SER A 245 13.53 4.96 -10.62
N SER A 246 14.02 5.99 -11.33
CA SER A 246 15.42 6.07 -11.75
C SER A 246 16.37 6.43 -10.59
N ASP A 247 15.95 6.27 -9.34
CA ASP A 247 16.78 6.55 -8.17
C ASP A 247 17.84 5.45 -8.02
N ASP A 248 19.04 5.79 -7.56
CA ASP A 248 20.13 4.82 -7.33
C ASP A 248 20.01 4.06 -5.99
N ILE A 249 18.82 4.04 -5.37
CA ILE A 249 18.61 3.38 -4.08
C ILE A 249 18.03 1.98 -4.32
N SER A 250 18.81 0.96 -3.96
CA SER A 250 18.37 -0.43 -3.93
C SER A 250 17.80 -0.82 -2.57
N PHE A 251 16.78 -1.67 -2.62
CA PHE A 251 16.17 -2.35 -1.49
C PHE A 251 16.21 -3.84 -1.74
N GLU A 252 16.92 -4.55 -0.88
CA GLU A 252 17.15 -5.98 -0.98
C GLU A 252 16.03 -6.71 -0.24
N VAL A 253 15.35 -7.59 -0.95
CA VAL A 253 14.15 -8.26 -0.46
C VAL A 253 14.25 -9.77 -0.60
N LEU A 254 13.63 -10.45 0.35
CA LEU A 254 13.29 -11.85 0.18
C LEU A 254 12.07 -11.98 -0.70
N LEU A 255 11.97 -13.09 -1.44
CA LEU A 255 10.80 -13.39 -2.25
C LEU A 255 10.15 -14.63 -1.69
N TYR A 256 8.84 -14.57 -1.50
CA TYR A 256 8.06 -15.72 -1.06
C TYR A 256 6.91 -16.01 -2.00
N LYS A 257 6.55 -17.28 -2.12
CA LYS A 257 5.49 -17.74 -3.02
C LYS A 257 4.13 -17.24 -2.56
N ASN A 258 3.35 -16.67 -3.47
CA ASN A 258 2.01 -16.18 -3.19
C ASN A 258 1.10 -17.31 -2.67
N GLY A 259 0.30 -17.03 -1.63
CA GLY A 259 -0.57 -18.01 -0.98
C GLY A 259 0.13 -19.08 -0.15
N SER A 260 1.45 -19.01 0.01
CA SER A 260 2.21 -19.90 0.91
C SER A 260 2.36 -19.28 2.31
N ASN A 261 2.70 -20.10 3.30
CA ASN A 261 3.09 -19.62 4.63
C ASN A 261 4.56 -19.15 4.62
N LYS A 262 4.87 -18.15 3.79
CA LYS A 262 6.23 -17.59 3.57
C LYS A 262 7.26 -18.66 3.17
N HIS A 263 6.95 -19.38 2.10
CA HIS A 263 7.91 -20.21 1.40
C HIS A 263 8.84 -19.31 0.58
N PHE A 264 10.02 -19.04 1.11
CA PHE A 264 11.02 -18.19 0.50
C PHE A 264 11.80 -18.90 -0.59
N ILE A 265 12.08 -18.18 -1.67
CA ILE A 265 12.87 -18.67 -2.79
C ILE A 265 14.01 -17.71 -3.10
N THR A 266 15.17 -18.27 -3.45
CA THR A 266 16.30 -17.43 -3.88
C THR A 266 16.02 -16.76 -5.22
N SER A 267 16.45 -15.50 -5.37
CA SER A 267 16.20 -14.71 -6.57
C SER A 267 16.77 -15.33 -7.85
N ASN A 268 17.85 -16.11 -7.76
CA ASN A 268 18.48 -16.78 -8.92
C ASN A 268 17.61 -17.89 -9.55
N LEU A 269 16.49 -18.26 -8.94
CA LEU A 269 15.54 -19.21 -9.52
C LEU A 269 14.34 -18.53 -10.20
N ILE A 270 14.31 -17.20 -10.25
CA ILE A 270 13.20 -16.42 -10.80
C ILE A 270 13.66 -15.70 -12.07
N ASP A 271 12.84 -15.80 -13.12
CA ASP A 271 13.16 -15.25 -14.43
C ASP A 271 12.71 -13.79 -14.55
N PHE A 272 13.45 -12.87 -13.93
CA PHE A 272 13.19 -11.43 -14.06
C PHE A 272 13.44 -10.89 -15.47
N ASN A 273 14.20 -11.61 -16.30
CA ASN A 273 14.54 -11.17 -17.65
C ASN A 273 13.53 -11.65 -18.72
N GLY A 274 12.63 -12.59 -18.37
CA GLY A 274 11.66 -13.15 -19.30
C GLY A 274 12.26 -14.12 -20.33
N ASN A 275 13.43 -14.70 -20.05
CA ASN A 275 14.13 -15.64 -20.93
C ASN A 275 13.48 -17.03 -20.99
N ASP A 276 12.70 -17.39 -19.97
CA ASP A 276 12.11 -18.71 -19.72
C ASP A 276 10.58 -18.74 -19.85
N THR A 277 9.99 -17.69 -20.43
CA THR A 277 8.52 -17.54 -20.56
C THR A 277 7.81 -18.74 -21.18
N ALA A 278 8.46 -19.45 -22.12
CA ALA A 278 7.94 -20.66 -22.76
C ALA A 278 7.76 -21.85 -21.79
N PHE A 279 8.39 -21.81 -20.62
CA PHE A 279 8.39 -22.87 -19.61
C PHE A 279 7.54 -22.51 -18.37
N TYR A 280 6.91 -21.34 -18.36
CA TYR A 280 6.08 -20.91 -17.24
C TYR A 280 4.87 -21.83 -17.06
N GLY A 281 4.65 -22.30 -15.82
CA GLY A 281 3.55 -23.21 -15.50
C GLY A 281 3.81 -24.67 -15.89
N GLU A 282 4.89 -24.96 -16.63
CA GLU A 282 5.29 -26.32 -16.97
C GLU A 282 6.05 -26.97 -15.81
N ASN A 283 5.65 -28.18 -15.41
CA ASN A 283 6.37 -28.95 -14.39
C ASN A 283 7.54 -29.71 -15.02
N ILE A 284 8.54 -28.94 -15.43
CA ILE A 284 9.75 -29.49 -16.04
C ILE A 284 10.63 -30.07 -14.95
N LYS A 285 10.84 -31.38 -15.03
CA LYS A 285 11.87 -32.10 -14.26
C LYS A 285 13.10 -32.22 -15.15
N GLY A 286 14.27 -31.92 -14.61
CA GLY A 286 15.51 -31.94 -15.37
C GLY A 286 16.17 -30.57 -15.53
N LEU A 287 17.12 -30.51 -16.46
CA LEU A 287 17.90 -29.32 -16.79
C LEU A 287 17.62 -28.88 -18.22
N ILE A 288 17.65 -27.57 -18.45
CA ILE A 288 17.43 -26.94 -19.74
C ILE A 288 18.76 -26.38 -20.25
N VAL A 289 19.06 -26.66 -21.51
CA VAL A 289 20.20 -26.06 -22.20
C VAL A 289 19.84 -24.61 -22.55
N LYS A 290 20.36 -23.65 -21.79
CA LYS A 290 20.09 -22.21 -21.93
C LYS A 290 20.90 -21.55 -23.04
N ASP A 291 22.11 -22.04 -23.25
CA ASP A 291 23.00 -21.58 -24.30
C ASP A 291 23.91 -22.74 -24.75
N SER A 292 24.72 -22.49 -25.78
CA SER A 292 25.65 -23.43 -26.37
C SER A 292 26.66 -23.93 -25.34
N ILE A 293 26.80 -25.26 -25.25
CA ILE A 293 27.86 -25.92 -24.48
C ILE A 293 28.84 -26.48 -25.50
N HIS A 294 29.94 -25.76 -25.76
CA HIS A 294 30.85 -26.10 -26.86
C HIS A 294 31.47 -27.50 -26.77
N GLN A 295 31.61 -28.02 -25.54
CA GLN A 295 32.07 -29.38 -25.25
C GLN A 295 31.04 -30.44 -25.67
N ILE A 296 29.76 -30.08 -25.81
CA ILE A 296 28.66 -30.98 -26.17
C ILE A 296 27.85 -30.36 -27.33
N SER A 297 28.39 -30.44 -28.54
CA SER A 297 27.76 -29.86 -29.74
C SER A 297 26.46 -30.52 -30.17
N SER A 298 26.11 -31.68 -29.61
CA SER A 298 24.87 -32.39 -29.89
C SER A 298 23.65 -31.78 -29.19
N PHE A 299 23.86 -30.96 -28.17
CA PHE A 299 22.79 -30.23 -27.49
C PHE A 299 22.41 -28.98 -28.26
N GLU A 300 21.10 -28.73 -28.32
CA GLU A 300 20.51 -27.52 -28.87
C GLU A 300 19.92 -26.68 -27.74
N ILE A 301 19.85 -25.36 -27.95
CA ILE A 301 19.20 -24.44 -27.02
C ILE A 301 17.74 -24.88 -26.84
N ASN A 302 17.26 -24.83 -25.59
CA ASN A 302 15.95 -25.30 -25.13
C ASN A 302 15.75 -26.83 -25.10
N ASP A 303 16.79 -27.63 -25.33
CA ASP A 303 16.73 -29.05 -25.00
C ASP A 303 16.48 -29.22 -23.49
N ILE A 304 15.51 -30.06 -23.15
CA ILE A 304 15.23 -30.44 -21.76
C ILE A 304 15.86 -31.82 -21.52
N ILE A 305 16.92 -31.87 -20.71
CA ILE A 305 17.54 -33.11 -20.26
C ILE A 305 16.72 -33.69 -19.11
N SER A 306 15.89 -34.69 -19.44
CA SER A 306 14.95 -35.32 -18.49
C SER A 306 15.62 -36.38 -17.61
N SER A 307 16.52 -37.18 -18.19
CA SER A 307 17.32 -38.17 -17.46
C SER A 307 18.66 -38.43 -18.12
N ILE A 308 19.60 -38.94 -17.33
CA ILE A 308 20.87 -39.47 -17.79
C ILE A 308 21.00 -40.87 -17.19
N ASN A 309 21.10 -41.90 -18.04
CA ASN A 309 21.07 -43.31 -17.63
C ASN A 309 19.88 -43.62 -16.70
N ASP A 310 18.66 -43.25 -17.13
CA ASP A 310 17.40 -43.43 -16.39
C ASP A 310 17.28 -42.68 -15.06
N LYS A 311 18.24 -41.81 -14.71
CA LYS A 311 18.20 -40.98 -13.50
C LYS A 311 17.98 -39.50 -13.84
N SER A 312 17.02 -38.86 -13.17
CA SER A 312 16.77 -37.41 -13.29
C SER A 312 17.79 -36.61 -12.48
N TYR A 313 18.19 -35.47 -13.03
CA TYR A 313 19.11 -34.53 -12.39
C TYR A 313 18.51 -33.13 -12.44
N ASN A 314 18.50 -32.44 -11.30
CA ASN A 314 17.97 -31.07 -11.21
C ASN A 314 19.09 -30.03 -11.03
N HIS A 315 20.34 -30.48 -10.94
CA HIS A 315 21.52 -29.64 -10.73
C HIS A 315 22.63 -30.02 -11.71
N SER A 316 23.26 -29.01 -12.29
CA SER A 316 24.31 -29.21 -13.29
C SER A 316 25.60 -29.80 -12.70
N ASN A 317 25.91 -29.48 -11.44
CA ASN A 317 27.05 -30.09 -10.75
C ASN A 317 26.90 -31.61 -10.57
N ASP A 318 25.68 -32.11 -10.33
CA ASP A 318 25.44 -33.55 -10.21
C ASP A 318 25.70 -34.27 -11.55
N VAL A 319 25.39 -33.60 -12.67
CA VAL A 319 25.71 -34.08 -14.02
C VAL A 319 27.22 -34.04 -14.25
N LEU A 320 27.90 -32.98 -13.82
CA LEU A 320 29.36 -32.88 -13.90
C LEU A 320 30.06 -34.00 -13.12
N GLU A 321 29.60 -34.31 -11.91
CA GLU A 321 30.12 -35.40 -11.08
C GLU A 321 29.86 -36.78 -11.70
N LEU A 322 28.68 -36.97 -12.29
CA LEU A 322 28.37 -38.17 -13.07
C LEU A 322 29.36 -38.34 -14.23
N ILE A 323 29.62 -37.28 -14.99
CA ILE A 323 30.56 -37.32 -16.11
C ILE A 323 31.98 -37.62 -15.61
N LYS A 324 32.43 -37.00 -14.52
CA LYS A 324 33.76 -37.24 -13.92
C LYS A 324 33.95 -38.70 -13.47
N SER A 325 32.91 -39.29 -12.89
CA SER A 325 32.96 -40.68 -12.39
C SER A 325 32.86 -41.72 -13.51
N THR A 326 32.21 -41.39 -14.63
CA THR A 326 32.00 -42.30 -15.77
C THR A 326 33.19 -42.26 -16.75
N LYS A 327 34.24 -43.04 -16.48
CA LYS A 327 35.51 -42.98 -17.25
C LYS A 327 35.52 -43.75 -18.59
N LYS A 328 34.68 -44.78 -18.75
CA LYS A 328 34.71 -45.68 -19.92
C LYS A 328 33.34 -46.08 -20.47
N ASP A 329 32.27 -45.82 -19.75
CA ASP A 329 30.91 -46.14 -20.20
C ASP A 329 30.32 -45.00 -21.02
N THR A 330 29.32 -45.35 -21.81
CA THR A 330 28.51 -44.39 -22.57
C THR A 330 27.42 -43.85 -21.65
N LEU A 331 27.28 -42.53 -21.63
CA LEU A 331 26.16 -41.84 -20.99
C LEU A 331 25.04 -41.67 -22.00
N PHE A 332 23.83 -42.07 -21.62
CA PHE A 332 22.62 -41.89 -22.42
C PHE A 332 21.83 -40.72 -21.86
N PHE A 333 21.79 -39.61 -22.59
CA PHE A 333 21.03 -38.41 -22.26
C PHE A 333 19.67 -38.49 -22.94
N ASP A 334 18.61 -38.63 -22.15
CA ASP A 334 17.24 -38.59 -22.65
C ASP A 334 16.76 -37.15 -22.61
N ILE A 335 16.63 -36.57 -23.80
CA ILE A 335 16.27 -35.17 -23.99
C ILE A 335 14.89 -35.04 -24.63
N LEU A 336 14.21 -33.94 -24.32
CA LEU A 336 13.01 -33.50 -25.03
C LEU A 336 13.39 -32.28 -25.87
N ARG A 337 13.39 -32.46 -27.20
CA ARG A 337 13.66 -31.39 -28.16
C ARG A 337 12.37 -31.03 -28.89
N ASN A 338 11.88 -29.81 -28.73
CA ASN A 338 10.60 -29.37 -29.31
C ASN A 338 9.43 -30.35 -29.04
N GLY A 339 9.39 -30.92 -27.82
CA GLY A 339 8.39 -31.90 -27.42
C GLY A 339 8.58 -33.32 -27.95
N GLN A 340 9.65 -33.60 -28.71
CA GLN A 340 9.99 -34.94 -29.19
C GLN A 340 11.10 -35.56 -28.36
N PRO A 341 10.94 -36.82 -27.89
CA PRO A 341 11.98 -37.51 -27.14
C PRO A 341 13.13 -37.93 -28.06
N ILE A 342 14.37 -37.64 -27.66
CA ILE A 342 15.60 -38.02 -28.36
C ILE A 342 16.58 -38.55 -27.30
N THR A 343 17.31 -39.63 -27.62
CA THR A 343 18.41 -40.11 -26.77
C THR A 343 19.73 -39.82 -27.44
N ILE A 344 20.61 -39.09 -26.75
CA ILE A 344 21.96 -38.78 -27.19
C ILE A 344 22.95 -39.62 -26.39
N ALA A 345 23.80 -40.37 -27.09
CA ALA A 345 24.83 -41.21 -26.49
C ALA A 345 26.20 -40.52 -26.56
N LEU A 346 26.82 -40.25 -25.41
CA LEU A 346 28.13 -39.59 -25.32
C LEU A 346 29.04 -40.34 -24.35
N THR A 347 30.30 -40.50 -24.71
CA THR A 347 31.34 -40.93 -23.77
C THR A 347 32.00 -39.72 -23.11
N GLN A 348 32.69 -39.92 -21.98
CA GLN A 348 33.48 -38.84 -21.36
C GLN A 348 34.49 -38.22 -22.34
N LYS A 349 35.03 -39.00 -23.29
CA LYS A 349 35.98 -38.52 -24.29
C LYS A 349 35.33 -37.64 -25.36
N ASP A 350 34.05 -37.85 -25.65
CA ASP A 350 33.29 -37.01 -26.58
C ASP A 350 33.01 -35.63 -25.98
N ILE A 351 32.82 -35.57 -24.66
CA ILE A 351 32.62 -34.32 -23.90
C ILE A 351 33.96 -33.62 -23.63
N ILE A 352 34.93 -34.34 -23.06
CA ILE A 352 36.28 -33.83 -22.77
C ILE A 352 37.32 -34.76 -23.39
N GLN A 353 37.87 -34.36 -24.53
CA GLN A 353 38.88 -35.14 -25.25
C GLN A 353 40.14 -35.40 -24.42
N LYS A 354 40.56 -34.43 -23.60
CA LYS A 354 41.75 -34.52 -22.73
C LYS A 354 41.44 -34.03 -21.32
N PRO A 355 41.05 -34.93 -20.40
CA PRO A 355 40.76 -34.57 -19.02
C PRO A 355 41.95 -33.88 -18.33
N SER A 356 41.73 -32.66 -17.87
CA SER A 356 42.70 -31.87 -17.11
C SER A 356 41.95 -31.00 -16.10
N ARG A 357 42.65 -30.48 -15.08
CA ARG A 357 42.01 -29.58 -14.10
C ARG A 357 41.36 -28.38 -14.78
N ALA A 358 42.02 -27.80 -15.78
CA ALA A 358 41.48 -26.68 -16.55
C ALA A 358 40.24 -27.07 -17.35
N ALA A 359 40.26 -28.21 -18.06
CA ALA A 359 39.11 -28.67 -18.85
C ALA A 359 37.87 -28.99 -17.98
N TRP A 360 38.09 -29.53 -16.78
CA TRP A 360 36.99 -29.77 -15.84
C TRP A 360 36.45 -28.49 -15.23
N SER A 361 37.29 -27.48 -15.02
CA SER A 361 36.87 -26.15 -14.57
C SER A 361 36.02 -25.48 -15.64
N ASP A 362 36.52 -25.47 -16.88
CA ASP A 362 35.84 -24.89 -18.04
C ASP A 362 34.47 -25.54 -18.30
N LEU A 363 34.37 -26.87 -18.21
CA LEU A 363 33.07 -27.55 -18.31
C LEU A 363 32.14 -27.20 -17.14
N ALA A 364 32.68 -27.04 -15.92
CA ALA A 364 31.89 -26.65 -14.76
C ALA A 364 31.26 -25.27 -14.97
N ASP A 365 32.07 -24.30 -15.41
CA ASP A 365 31.63 -22.95 -15.71
C ASP A 365 30.53 -22.98 -16.78
N MET A 366 30.74 -23.71 -17.89
CA MET A 366 29.72 -23.86 -18.94
C MET A 366 28.42 -24.48 -18.40
N PHE A 367 28.49 -25.49 -17.55
CA PHE A 367 27.31 -26.13 -16.97
C PHE A 367 26.58 -25.23 -15.97
N GLU A 368 27.31 -24.41 -15.22
CA GLU A 368 26.74 -23.47 -14.26
C GLU A 368 25.91 -22.38 -14.93
N TYR A 369 26.33 -21.87 -16.10
CA TYR A 369 25.60 -20.83 -16.81
C TYR A 369 24.60 -21.37 -17.85
N ASN A 370 24.93 -22.48 -18.51
CA ASN A 370 24.21 -22.91 -19.71
C ASN A 370 23.37 -24.17 -19.51
N LEU A 371 23.46 -24.85 -18.37
CA LEU A 371 22.66 -26.04 -18.07
C LEU A 371 21.89 -25.86 -16.76
N LEU A 372 20.75 -25.22 -16.83
CA LEU A 372 20.02 -24.74 -15.64
C LEU A 372 18.63 -25.35 -15.54
N PRO A 373 18.06 -25.54 -14.34
CA PRO A 373 16.66 -25.90 -14.21
C PRO A 373 15.78 -24.80 -14.83
N SER A 374 14.50 -25.07 -15.08
CA SER A 374 13.56 -24.01 -15.46
C SER A 374 13.50 -22.95 -14.36
N PHE A 375 13.29 -21.69 -14.71
CA PHE A 375 13.03 -20.65 -13.71
C PHE A 375 11.54 -20.52 -13.41
N TYR A 376 11.22 -19.83 -12.31
CA TYR A 376 9.84 -19.54 -11.94
C TYR A 376 9.38 -18.21 -12.52
N ASN A 377 8.08 -18.13 -12.85
CA ASN A 377 7.43 -16.87 -13.24
C ASN A 377 7.48 -15.87 -12.05
N PRO A 378 8.05 -14.66 -12.23
CA PRO A 378 8.09 -13.62 -11.20
C PRO A 378 6.71 -13.27 -10.59
N GLU A 379 5.62 -13.34 -11.36
CA GLU A 379 4.26 -13.01 -10.90
C GLU A 379 3.76 -13.93 -9.76
N GLY A 380 4.41 -15.09 -9.55
CA GLY A 380 4.08 -16.04 -8.50
C GLY A 380 4.60 -15.65 -7.10
N PHE A 381 5.30 -14.53 -6.96
CA PHE A 381 6.01 -14.16 -5.73
C PHE A 381 5.71 -12.75 -5.26
N SER A 382 5.83 -12.53 -3.95
CA SER A 382 5.71 -11.23 -3.30
C SER A 382 6.98 -10.90 -2.52
N PRO A 383 7.35 -9.60 -2.41
CA PRO A 383 8.51 -9.18 -1.65
C PRO A 383 8.26 -9.24 -0.15
N PHE A 384 9.31 -9.59 0.59
CA PHE A 384 9.40 -9.47 2.04
C PHE A 384 10.63 -8.63 2.37
N TYR A 385 10.38 -7.42 2.86
CA TYR A 385 11.42 -6.43 3.14
C TYR A 385 12.24 -6.81 4.38
N ILE A 386 13.56 -6.68 4.26
CA ILE A 386 14.52 -6.96 5.33
C ILE A 386 15.48 -5.78 5.50
N GLY A 387 16.00 -5.63 6.71
CA GLY A 387 16.97 -4.58 7.03
C GLY A 387 18.32 -4.80 6.37
N LYS A 388 18.99 -3.69 6.05
CA LYS A 388 20.32 -3.70 5.42
C LYS A 388 21.35 -4.46 6.25
N GLU A 389 21.17 -4.51 7.57
CA GLU A 389 22.00 -5.30 8.45
C GLU A 389 21.98 -6.79 8.13
N MET A 390 20.86 -7.33 7.60
CA MET A 390 20.71 -8.73 7.20
C MET A 390 21.20 -9.02 5.78
N VAL A 391 21.77 -8.03 5.10
CA VAL A 391 22.25 -8.17 3.72
C VAL A 391 23.77 -8.29 3.74
N ILE A 392 24.29 -9.31 3.05
CA ILE A 392 25.71 -9.48 2.76
C ILE A 392 25.91 -9.10 1.29
N LYS A 393 26.72 -8.06 1.07
CA LYS A 393 27.11 -7.58 -0.26
C LYS A 393 28.61 -7.26 -0.22
N GLU A 394 29.40 -7.96 -1.03
CA GLU A 394 30.88 -7.88 -1.01
C GLU A 394 31.36 -6.58 -1.66
N ASP A 395 30.74 -6.23 -2.79
CA ASP A 395 30.93 -4.98 -3.52
C ASP A 395 29.64 -4.57 -4.26
N GLU A 396 29.64 -3.41 -4.91
CA GLU A 396 28.46 -2.85 -5.59
C GLU A 396 27.90 -3.74 -6.71
N PHE A 397 28.75 -4.58 -7.33
CA PHE A 397 28.41 -5.47 -8.45
C PHE A 397 28.05 -6.89 -8.01
N SER A 398 28.40 -7.27 -6.79
CA SER A 398 28.07 -8.57 -6.23
C SER A 398 26.56 -8.73 -5.99
N SER A 399 26.05 -9.93 -6.25
CA SER A 399 24.66 -10.26 -5.95
C SER A 399 24.43 -10.27 -4.42
N PRO A 400 23.40 -9.58 -3.90
CA PRO A 400 23.15 -9.51 -2.48
C PRO A 400 22.69 -10.87 -1.93
N LYS A 401 23.22 -11.24 -0.77
CA LYS A 401 22.95 -12.52 -0.10
C LYS A 401 22.33 -12.26 1.27
N LEU A 402 21.49 -13.18 1.75
CA LEU A 402 20.93 -13.12 3.09
C LEU A 402 21.95 -13.54 4.16
N ASP A 403 22.14 -12.72 5.19
CA ASP A 403 22.76 -13.13 6.44
C ASP A 403 21.76 -13.95 7.27
N LEU A 404 21.82 -15.28 7.13
CA LEU A 404 20.93 -16.21 7.82
C LEU A 404 21.01 -16.10 9.35
N ASN A 405 22.16 -15.73 9.93
CA ASN A 405 22.29 -15.61 11.39
C ASN A 405 21.54 -14.39 11.89
N LYS A 406 21.70 -13.26 11.21
CA LYS A 406 20.96 -12.03 11.56
C LYS A 406 19.47 -12.18 11.28
N PHE A 407 19.09 -12.87 10.21
CA PHE A 407 17.68 -13.20 9.96
C PHE A 407 17.07 -14.10 11.03
N LYS A 408 17.82 -15.09 11.55
CA LYS A 408 17.38 -15.90 12.70
C LYS A 408 17.19 -15.05 13.96
N ALA A 409 18.10 -14.13 14.24
CA ALA A 409 17.97 -13.21 15.37
C ALA A 409 16.74 -12.30 15.22
N PHE A 410 16.56 -11.72 14.04
CA PHE A 410 15.40 -10.91 13.67
C PHE A 410 14.08 -11.67 13.82
N ALA A 411 14.00 -12.91 13.33
CA ALA A 411 12.80 -13.73 13.43
C ALA A 411 12.45 -14.04 14.89
N SER A 412 13.46 -14.28 15.73
CA SER A 412 13.30 -14.48 17.17
C SER A 412 12.83 -13.20 17.89
N GLU A 413 13.44 -12.05 17.58
CA GLU A 413 13.09 -10.76 18.19
C GLU A 413 11.65 -10.35 17.87
N ARG A 414 11.21 -10.62 16.63
CA ARG A 414 9.85 -10.27 16.16
C ARG A 414 8.82 -11.35 16.40
N SER A 415 9.15 -12.43 17.13
CA SER A 415 8.24 -13.55 17.40
C SER A 415 7.60 -14.11 16.13
N ILE A 416 8.33 -14.13 15.01
CA ILE A 416 7.85 -14.70 13.76
C ILE A 416 7.69 -16.20 13.96
N ASP A 417 6.55 -16.77 13.54
CA ASP A 417 6.38 -18.23 13.54
C ASP A 417 7.33 -18.86 12.53
N THR A 418 8.39 -19.47 13.05
CA THR A 418 9.49 -20.07 12.28
C THR A 418 9.21 -21.50 11.86
N ASN A 419 8.18 -22.16 12.43
CA ASN A 419 7.92 -23.58 12.18
C ASN A 419 7.43 -23.86 10.76
N ASN A 420 6.80 -22.86 10.14
CA ASN A 420 6.21 -22.97 8.82
C ASN A 420 7.04 -22.31 7.72
N LEU A 421 8.13 -21.63 8.09
CA LEU A 421 9.03 -21.00 7.13
C LEU A 421 9.85 -22.05 6.41
N THR A 422 9.93 -21.91 5.09
CA THR A 422 10.71 -22.81 4.23
C THR A 422 11.54 -21.98 3.24
N PHE A 423 12.70 -22.51 2.86
CA PHE A 423 13.63 -21.87 1.94
C PHE A 423 13.96 -22.84 0.80
N GLU A 424 13.90 -22.32 -0.43
CA GLU A 424 14.29 -23.03 -1.65
C GLU A 424 15.55 -22.37 -2.21
N PHE A 425 16.71 -23.00 -1.95
CA PHE A 425 18.02 -22.55 -2.44
C PHE A 425 18.30 -23.02 -3.86
N ARG A 426 17.71 -24.16 -4.23
CA ARG A 426 17.80 -24.74 -5.57
C ARG A 426 16.44 -25.29 -5.95
N LYS A 427 16.16 -25.39 -7.25
CA LYS A 427 14.82 -25.75 -7.71
C LYS A 427 14.38 -27.12 -7.21
N GLY A 428 13.27 -27.14 -6.46
CA GLY A 428 12.68 -28.34 -5.86
C GLY A 428 13.30 -28.79 -4.53
N ASP A 429 14.39 -28.16 -4.08
CA ASP A 429 15.07 -28.48 -2.83
C ASP A 429 14.57 -27.58 -1.70
N ILE A 430 13.46 -27.98 -1.09
CA ILE A 430 12.80 -27.22 -0.02
C ILE A 430 13.36 -27.63 1.36
N ILE A 431 13.84 -26.64 2.11
CA ILE A 431 14.42 -26.84 3.45
C ILE A 431 13.59 -26.05 4.47
N ASN A 432 13.18 -26.70 5.56
CA ASN A 432 12.54 -26.02 6.69
C ASN A 432 13.53 -25.06 7.37
N PHE A 433 13.08 -23.86 7.72
CA PHE A 433 13.94 -22.83 8.31
C PHE A 433 14.70 -23.29 9.56
N THR A 434 14.06 -24.11 10.39
CA THR A 434 14.64 -24.72 11.60
C THR A 434 15.82 -25.65 11.32
N ASN A 435 15.91 -26.20 10.11
CA ASN A 435 16.94 -27.14 9.68
C ASN A 435 18.05 -26.48 8.85
N ILE A 436 17.98 -25.15 8.62
CA ILE A 436 18.99 -24.45 7.82
C ILE A 436 20.27 -24.30 8.65
N HIS A 437 21.36 -24.89 8.15
CA HIS A 437 22.70 -24.77 8.72
C HIS A 437 23.49 -23.65 8.03
N ASN A 438 24.55 -23.12 8.66
CA ASN A 438 25.33 -22.02 8.08
C ASN A 438 26.17 -22.43 6.86
N ASP A 439 26.41 -23.72 6.67
CA ASP A 439 27.12 -24.27 5.51
C ASP A 439 26.18 -24.51 4.30
N SER A 440 24.92 -24.05 4.39
CA SER A 440 23.96 -24.12 3.27
C SER A 440 24.42 -23.24 2.12
N ASN A 441 24.00 -23.56 0.89
CA ASN A 441 24.25 -22.72 -0.29
C ASN A 441 23.82 -21.27 -0.03
N GLU A 442 24.42 -20.33 -0.76
CA GLU A 442 24.09 -18.91 -0.65
C GLU A 442 22.62 -18.65 -1.02
N PHE A 443 21.92 -17.84 -0.23
CA PHE A 443 20.55 -17.42 -0.52
C PHE A 443 20.56 -15.99 -1.07
N TYR A 444 20.43 -15.88 -2.39
CA TYR A 444 20.41 -14.59 -3.08
C TYR A 444 19.08 -13.88 -2.91
N LEU A 445 19.18 -12.57 -2.70
CA LEU A 445 18.09 -11.62 -2.54
C LEU A 445 17.76 -10.95 -3.87
N PHE A 446 16.55 -10.41 -3.98
CA PHE A 446 16.17 -9.57 -5.11
C PHE A 446 16.40 -8.10 -4.79
N SER A 447 16.98 -7.35 -5.72
CA SER A 447 17.20 -5.91 -5.58
C SER A 447 16.08 -5.16 -6.28
N LYS A 448 15.23 -4.49 -5.50
CA LYS A 448 14.22 -3.57 -6.03
C LYS A 448 14.76 -2.14 -5.97
N ILE A 449 14.76 -1.46 -7.10
CA ILE A 449 15.29 -0.08 -7.21
C ILE A 449 14.11 0.88 -7.20
N GLY A 450 14.17 1.91 -6.36
CA GLY A 450 13.19 2.99 -6.42
C GLY A 450 13.00 3.72 -5.10
N THR A 451 11.80 4.29 -4.90
CA THR A 451 11.45 5.02 -3.68
C THR A 451 10.39 4.29 -2.86
N PRO A 452 10.54 4.12 -1.53
CA PRO A 452 9.48 3.59 -0.69
C PRO A 452 8.25 4.49 -0.69
N VAL A 453 7.09 3.87 -0.83
CA VAL A 453 5.76 4.49 -0.82
C VAL A 453 4.79 3.70 0.06
N PHE A 454 3.74 4.35 0.53
CA PHE A 454 2.66 3.71 1.27
C PHE A 454 1.35 4.44 1.03
N THR A 455 0.23 3.78 1.29
CA THR A 455 -1.08 4.42 1.35
C THR A 455 -1.92 3.83 2.48
N ALA A 456 -2.69 4.67 3.15
CA ALA A 456 -3.72 4.23 4.09
C ALA A 456 -5.02 5.01 3.89
N PHE A 457 -6.16 4.34 4.01
CA PHE A 457 -7.48 4.94 3.77
C PHE A 457 -8.60 4.16 4.46
N ASP A 458 -9.75 4.81 4.68
CA ASP A 458 -10.98 4.15 5.11
C ASP A 458 -11.62 3.43 3.90
N PRO A 459 -11.75 2.09 3.92
CA PRO A 459 -12.32 1.34 2.80
C PRO A 459 -13.83 1.57 2.59
N ALA A 460 -14.54 2.13 3.59
CA ALA A 460 -15.97 2.33 3.54
C ALA A 460 -16.37 3.64 4.24
N PRO A 461 -16.05 4.81 3.64
CA PRO A 461 -16.29 6.11 4.23
C PRO A 461 -17.78 6.38 4.48
N TYR A 462 -18.07 7.13 5.55
CA TYR A 462 -19.42 7.64 5.79
C TYR A 462 -19.73 8.77 4.78
N ASP A 463 -20.53 8.43 3.78
CA ASP A 463 -20.86 9.31 2.65
C ASP A 463 -22.36 9.34 2.37
N PRO A 464 -23.16 10.03 3.21
CA PRO A 464 -24.62 10.11 3.05
C PRO A 464 -25.06 10.86 1.79
N LEU A 465 -24.15 11.63 1.17
CA LEU A 465 -24.42 12.43 -0.03
C LEU A 465 -23.89 11.77 -1.33
N ASN A 466 -23.19 10.65 -1.23
CA ASN A 466 -22.53 9.95 -2.35
C ASN A 466 -21.53 10.83 -3.12
N GLU A 467 -20.77 11.67 -2.41
CA GLU A 467 -19.72 12.52 -2.97
C GLU A 467 -18.50 11.71 -3.45
N ARG A 468 -18.30 10.49 -2.90
CA ARG A 468 -17.18 9.57 -3.15
C ARG A 468 -15.81 10.10 -2.73
N ASP A 469 -15.80 11.02 -1.77
CA ASP A 469 -14.58 11.58 -1.20
C ASP A 469 -14.02 10.64 -0.12
N THR A 470 -13.16 9.71 -0.56
CA THR A 470 -12.42 8.85 0.38
C THR A 470 -11.21 9.61 0.90
N LEU A 471 -11.05 9.64 2.22
CA LEU A 471 -9.87 10.21 2.88
C LEU A 471 -8.72 9.22 2.78
N ILE A 472 -7.61 9.65 2.16
CA ILE A 472 -6.41 8.86 1.92
C ILE A 472 -5.18 9.61 2.39
N THR A 473 -4.25 8.94 3.07
CA THR A 473 -2.87 9.41 3.28
C THR A 473 -1.89 8.59 2.47
N GLY A 474 -0.85 9.24 1.94
CA GLY A 474 0.12 8.62 1.05
C GLY A 474 -0.42 8.28 -0.34
N SER A 475 0.39 7.58 -1.14
CA SER A 475 0.07 7.11 -2.49
C SER A 475 0.94 5.90 -2.84
N MET A 476 0.43 4.97 -3.66
CA MET A 476 1.23 3.87 -4.23
C MET A 476 1.82 4.22 -5.60
N THR A 477 1.39 5.33 -6.22
CA THR A 477 1.79 5.73 -7.58
C THR A 477 2.61 7.00 -7.61
N GLU A 478 2.71 7.71 -6.49
CA GLU A 478 3.44 8.96 -6.34
C GLU A 478 4.23 8.94 -5.03
N VAL A 479 5.42 9.54 -5.04
CA VAL A 479 6.23 9.72 -3.82
C VAL A 479 5.64 10.85 -2.98
N LYS A 480 4.53 10.54 -2.32
CA LYS A 480 3.77 11.46 -1.48
C LYS A 480 3.36 10.76 -0.19
N THR A 481 3.44 11.47 0.92
CA THR A 481 3.01 10.97 2.24
C THR A 481 1.84 11.76 2.82
N SER A 482 1.51 12.92 2.24
CA SER A 482 0.44 13.78 2.75
C SER A 482 -0.94 13.28 2.38
N GLY A 483 -1.91 13.54 3.26
CA GLY A 483 -3.32 13.29 3.01
C GLY A 483 -3.91 14.18 1.92
N ASN A 484 -4.98 13.73 1.28
CA ASN A 484 -5.73 14.50 0.27
C ASN A 484 -6.59 15.65 0.85
N TRP A 485 -6.54 15.86 2.16
CA TRP A 485 -7.25 16.93 2.89
C TRP A 485 -6.33 18.04 3.43
N LYS A 486 -5.02 17.93 3.17
CA LYS A 486 -4.03 18.99 3.45
C LYS A 486 -3.90 19.87 2.22
#